data_AF-A0A2J7ZZF5-F1
#
_entry.id   AF-A0A2J7ZZF5-F1
#
_cell.length_a   1.000
_cell.length_b   1.000
_cell.length_c   1.000
_cell.angle_alpha   90.00
_cell.angle_beta   90.00
_cell.angle_gamma   90.00
#
_symmetry.space_group_name_H-M   'P 1'
#
loop_
_entity.id
_entity.type
_entity.pdbx_description
1 polymer ?
#
loop_
_entity_poly.entity_id
_entity_poly.type
_entity_poly.pdbx_seq_one_letter_code
_entity_poly.pdbx_strand_id
1 'polypeptide(L)'
;MGHGWRRVMENVRQKVGAGDRAFKATSNSRNEAMFKETTDFCSHLRLLERDLRGIHREIEGRRNAAAAVGQPIGNIHYLRAAKFVNLKAILMSPLPRAYDEGQNGAVPCSEEPMLIGQGVAVDCLPQAAADLKARLEEEVIKPLRLWLTAYKVVSDRMEKLEALRLELDSRRRTVDTLGDKLERLHSIQANPQQKERHEQELEKVSQTLQHKQEKLTRTSNAYRDLEQTVFNSLNTLIKDTGVLRDYTGISMQLLQECYQKSHSAFSTATPLLEYNSTSENLFNQHSHYHNMEPTQSERGMIVRQLTERAQQPAPGRLNSGKDVAGGRGAVMYADAGLDEGGDAGGSYGIDQHQPGPGYPDVPPVSLPAGVMANPYQAAYQHGPSGRYMTSPAPSAWQTQPAQY
;
A
#
# COMPACT_ATOMS: atom_id res chain seq x y z
N MET A 1 -5.44 -10.31 -37.01
CA MET A 1 -5.51 -9.41 -35.83
C MET A 1 -4.95 -10.07 -34.57
N GLY A 2 -3.99 -9.42 -33.89
CA GLY A 2 -3.35 -9.95 -32.67
C GLY A 2 -4.29 -9.99 -31.44
N HIS A 3 -3.93 -10.82 -30.45
CA HIS A 3 -4.69 -10.99 -29.19
C HIS A 3 -4.89 -9.69 -28.39
N GLY A 4 -3.95 -8.74 -28.48
CA GLY A 4 -4.09 -7.43 -27.82
C GLY A 4 -5.24 -6.59 -28.39
N TRP A 5 -5.37 -6.55 -29.72
CA TRP A 5 -6.38 -5.71 -30.38
C TRP A 5 -7.81 -6.15 -30.06
N ARG A 6 -8.05 -7.46 -29.96
CA ARG A 6 -9.38 -7.99 -29.60
C ARG A 6 -9.82 -7.53 -28.21
N ARG A 7 -8.90 -7.56 -27.23
CA ARG A 7 -9.18 -7.10 -25.86
C ARG A 7 -9.51 -5.61 -25.83
N VAL A 8 -8.75 -4.80 -26.58
CA VAL A 8 -8.99 -3.36 -26.70
C VAL A 8 -10.35 -3.07 -27.32
N MET A 9 -10.67 -3.73 -28.45
CA MET A 9 -11.96 -3.56 -29.13
C MET A 9 -13.14 -4.01 -28.27
N GLU A 10 -13.01 -5.10 -27.52
CA GLU A 10 -14.07 -5.55 -26.60
C GLU A 10 -14.27 -4.54 -25.46
N ASN A 11 -13.18 -4.01 -24.88
CA ASN A 11 -13.27 -2.97 -23.86
C ASN A 11 -14.00 -1.71 -24.38
N VAL A 12 -13.64 -1.25 -25.58
CA VAL A 12 -14.33 -0.12 -26.22
C VAL A 12 -15.80 -0.44 -26.47
N ARG A 13 -16.11 -1.63 -26.98
CA ARG A 13 -17.49 -2.07 -27.24
C ARG A 13 -18.34 -2.09 -25.96
N GLN A 14 -17.78 -2.62 -24.86
CA GLN A 14 -18.46 -2.65 -23.55
C GLN A 14 -18.68 -1.23 -23.00
N LYS A 15 -17.70 -0.33 -23.12
CA LYS A 15 -17.80 1.06 -22.65
C LYS A 15 -18.78 1.92 -23.45
N VAL A 16 -18.81 1.76 -24.77
CA VAL A 16 -19.69 2.55 -25.65
C VAL A 16 -21.14 2.01 -25.61
N GLY A 17 -21.37 0.81 -25.08
CA GLY A 17 -22.68 0.17 -25.14
C GLY A 17 -23.11 -0.19 -26.57
N ALA A 18 -22.17 -0.18 -27.53
CA ALA A 18 -22.39 -0.57 -28.94
C ALA A 18 -22.47 -2.10 -29.13
N GLY A 19 -22.67 -2.85 -28.04
CA GLY A 19 -22.86 -4.28 -28.07
C GLY A 19 -24.31 -4.65 -28.29
N ASP A 20 -24.52 -5.89 -28.75
CA ASP A 20 -25.84 -6.49 -28.81
C ASP A 20 -26.52 -6.42 -27.44
N ARG A 21 -27.77 -5.92 -27.37
CA ARG A 21 -28.48 -5.68 -26.10
C ARG A 21 -28.72 -6.97 -25.31
N ALA A 22 -28.74 -8.11 -26.00
CA ALA A 22 -28.85 -9.43 -25.40
C ALA A 22 -27.55 -9.90 -24.73
N PHE A 23 -26.40 -9.33 -25.09
CA PHE A 23 -25.12 -9.79 -24.57
C PHE A 23 -24.87 -9.27 -23.14
N LYS A 24 -24.82 -10.21 -22.19
CA LYS A 24 -24.42 -9.94 -20.80
C LYS A 24 -22.93 -10.18 -20.62
N ALA A 25 -22.19 -9.09 -20.37
CA ALA A 25 -20.77 -9.14 -20.05
C ALA A 25 -20.49 -10.00 -18.81
N THR A 26 -19.34 -10.67 -18.80
CA THR A 26 -18.92 -11.44 -17.62
C THR A 26 -18.66 -10.46 -16.47
N SER A 27 -19.30 -10.70 -15.32
CA SER A 27 -19.16 -9.82 -14.16
C SER A 27 -17.91 -10.17 -13.36
N ASN A 28 -17.21 -9.13 -12.88
CA ASN A 28 -16.08 -9.21 -11.96
C ASN A 28 -16.24 -8.22 -10.78
N SER A 29 -17.48 -7.73 -10.58
CA SER A 29 -17.79 -6.62 -9.68
C SER A 29 -17.37 -6.86 -8.23
N ARG A 30 -17.42 -8.12 -7.77
CA ARG A 30 -17.01 -8.51 -6.41
C ARG A 30 -15.53 -8.22 -6.18
N ASN A 31 -14.66 -8.70 -7.07
CA ASN A 31 -13.22 -8.52 -6.91
C ASN A 31 -12.84 -7.06 -7.13
N GLU A 32 -13.51 -6.36 -8.05
CA GLU A 32 -13.31 -4.91 -8.27
C GLU A 32 -13.63 -4.09 -7.02
N ALA A 33 -14.74 -4.39 -6.33
CA ALA A 33 -15.10 -3.72 -5.08
C ALA A 33 -14.04 -3.97 -4.00
N MET A 34 -13.67 -5.22 -3.76
CA MET A 34 -12.62 -5.60 -2.80
C MET A 34 -11.28 -4.94 -3.14
N PHE A 35 -10.90 -4.91 -4.42
CA PHE A 35 -9.65 -4.31 -4.87
C PHE A 35 -9.65 -2.79 -4.73
N LYS A 36 -10.79 -2.13 -4.97
CA LYS A 36 -10.94 -0.69 -4.75
C LYS A 36 -10.72 -0.33 -3.28
N GLU A 37 -11.40 -1.01 -2.36
CA GLU A 37 -11.22 -0.81 -0.91
C GLU A 37 -9.76 -1.05 -0.49
N THR A 38 -9.14 -2.12 -0.99
CA THR A 38 -7.74 -2.43 -0.72
C THR A 38 -6.79 -1.36 -1.28
N THR A 39 -7.12 -0.76 -2.42
CA THR A 39 -6.33 0.31 -3.06
C THR A 39 -6.41 1.61 -2.28
N ASP A 40 -7.61 2.02 -1.85
CA ASP A 40 -7.80 3.20 -1.00
C ASP A 40 -7.01 3.02 0.30
N PHE A 41 -7.09 1.84 0.90
CA PHE A 41 -6.35 1.50 2.10
C PHE A 41 -4.82 1.49 1.90
N CYS A 42 -4.33 0.96 0.78
CA CYS A 42 -2.91 0.98 0.41
C CYS A 42 -2.34 2.41 0.35
N SER A 43 -3.14 3.39 -0.08
CA SER A 43 -2.73 4.79 -0.08
C SER A 43 -2.43 5.31 1.32
N HIS A 44 -3.27 4.96 2.31
CA HIS A 44 -3.06 5.33 3.72
C HIS A 44 -1.81 4.65 4.30
N LEU A 45 -1.56 3.38 3.98
CA LEU A 45 -0.35 2.70 4.44
C LEU A 45 0.93 3.31 3.91
N ARG A 46 0.95 3.75 2.65
CA ARG A 46 2.12 4.46 2.09
C ARG A 46 2.37 5.78 2.80
N LEU A 47 1.33 6.50 3.20
CA LEU A 47 1.45 7.71 4.02
C LEU A 47 2.03 7.37 5.39
N LEU A 48 1.47 6.37 6.08
CA LEU A 48 1.97 5.91 7.38
C LEU A 48 3.45 5.48 7.31
N GLU A 49 3.82 4.64 6.34
CA GLU A 49 5.21 4.21 6.15
C GLU A 49 6.14 5.42 5.92
N ARG A 50 5.71 6.38 5.11
CA ARG A 50 6.47 7.61 4.86
C ARG A 50 6.67 8.44 6.12
N ASP A 51 5.64 8.56 6.96
CA ASP A 51 5.68 9.34 8.18
C ASP A 51 6.55 8.65 9.25
N LEU A 52 6.44 7.32 9.40
CA LEU A 52 7.32 6.52 10.26
C LEU A 52 8.79 6.58 9.82
N ARG A 53 9.06 6.54 8.51
CA ARG A 53 10.41 6.80 7.98
C ARG A 53 10.86 8.23 8.22
N GLY A 54 9.93 9.19 8.26
CA GLY A 54 10.19 10.57 8.69
C GLY A 54 10.73 10.60 10.11
N ILE A 55 10.01 9.99 11.04
CA ILE A 55 10.41 9.84 12.46
C ILE A 55 11.77 9.13 12.56
N HIS A 56 11.95 8.03 11.83
CA HIS A 56 13.22 7.29 11.79
C HIS A 56 14.39 8.19 11.35
N ARG A 57 14.21 9.01 10.29
CA ARG A 57 15.23 9.97 9.84
C ARG A 57 15.46 11.11 10.82
N GLU A 58 14.43 11.55 11.52
CA GLU A 58 14.54 12.59 12.55
C GLU A 58 15.33 12.13 13.78
N ILE A 59 15.25 10.84 14.11
CA ILE A 59 16.01 10.23 15.21
C ILE A 59 17.48 10.04 14.82
N GLU A 60 17.76 9.69 13.56
CA GLU A 60 19.09 9.28 13.09
C GLU A 60 20.14 10.39 13.07
N GLY A 61 19.82 11.66 13.33
CA GLY A 61 20.87 12.59 13.73
C GLY A 61 21.91 12.84 12.64
N ARG A 62 21.53 12.90 11.35
CA ARG A 62 22.36 13.30 10.19
C ARG A 62 23.86 12.95 10.22
N ARG A 63 24.26 11.81 10.80
CA ARG A 63 25.69 11.41 10.85
C ARG A 63 26.28 11.20 9.45
N ASN A 64 25.42 10.96 8.44
CA ASN A 64 25.81 10.77 7.04
C ASN A 64 25.83 12.04 6.18
N ALA A 65 25.26 13.17 6.61
CA ALA A 65 25.32 14.41 5.83
C ALA A 65 26.67 15.13 5.97
N ALA A 66 27.37 14.94 7.10
CA ALA A 66 28.73 15.45 7.28
C ALA A 66 29.78 14.67 6.48
N ALA A 67 29.49 13.43 6.05
CA ALA A 67 30.34 12.67 5.14
C ALA A 67 30.10 13.03 3.65
N ALA A 68 28.98 13.65 3.32
CA ALA A 68 28.70 14.23 2.01
C ALA A 68 29.22 15.68 1.94
N VAL A 69 30.53 15.85 2.21
CA VAL A 69 31.25 17.12 2.05
C VAL A 69 31.29 17.47 0.57
N GLY A 70 30.51 18.48 0.15
CA GLY A 70 30.61 19.03 -1.21
C GLY A 70 29.37 19.75 -1.74
N GLN A 71 28.22 19.71 -1.08
CA GLN A 71 27.00 20.37 -1.56
C GLN A 71 26.63 21.60 -0.69
N PRO A 72 26.36 22.78 -1.31
CA PRO A 72 26.10 24.02 -0.58
C PRO A 72 24.90 23.93 0.36
N ILE A 73 25.09 24.48 1.55
CA ILE A 73 24.13 24.56 2.65
C ILE A 73 23.04 25.57 2.27
N GLY A 74 21.98 25.09 1.61
CA GLY A 74 20.88 25.94 1.16
C GLY A 74 19.53 25.27 1.30
N ASN A 75 19.16 24.79 2.50
CA ASN A 75 17.76 24.53 2.84
C ASN A 75 17.53 24.46 4.35
N ILE A 76 16.73 25.37 4.89
CA ILE A 76 16.50 25.63 6.34
C ILE A 76 15.63 24.54 7.04
N HIS A 77 15.38 23.40 6.39
CA HIS A 77 14.67 22.27 7.01
C HIS A 77 15.57 21.32 7.83
N TYR A 78 16.85 21.66 8.05
CA TYR A 78 17.84 20.79 8.70
C TYR A 78 17.88 20.83 10.24
N LEU A 79 17.03 21.62 10.90
CA LEU A 79 17.09 21.79 12.36
C LEU A 79 16.28 20.77 13.18
N ARG A 80 15.52 19.86 12.57
CA ARG A 80 14.64 18.93 13.32
C ARG A 80 15.21 17.54 13.58
N ALA A 81 16.25 17.12 12.86
CA ALA A 81 16.67 15.72 12.79
C ALA A 81 17.84 15.31 13.70
N ALA A 82 18.17 16.08 14.75
CA ALA A 82 19.38 15.85 15.56
C ALA A 82 19.15 15.90 17.08
N LYS A 83 17.92 15.64 17.54
CA LYS A 83 17.53 15.94 18.93
C LYS A 83 18.39 15.20 19.97
N PHE A 84 18.59 13.89 19.85
CA PHE A 84 19.36 13.13 20.86
C PHE A 84 20.87 13.31 20.76
N VAL A 85 21.42 13.42 19.54
CA VAL A 85 22.85 13.66 19.34
C VAL A 85 23.24 15.06 19.82
N ASN A 86 22.44 16.08 19.47
CA ASN A 86 22.66 17.44 19.94
C ASN A 86 22.47 17.52 21.46
N LEU A 87 21.46 16.86 22.01
CA LEU A 87 21.25 16.82 23.45
C LEU A 87 22.45 16.17 24.17
N LYS A 88 22.99 15.05 23.65
CA LYS A 88 24.22 14.47 24.17
C LYS A 88 25.39 15.45 24.09
N ALA A 89 25.60 16.11 22.95
CA ALA A 89 26.67 17.09 22.80
C ALA A 89 26.53 18.28 23.78
N ILE A 90 25.31 18.79 23.98
CA ILE A 90 25.01 19.85 24.95
C ILE A 90 25.29 19.35 26.38
N LEU A 91 24.80 18.18 26.76
CA LEU A 91 25.00 17.61 28.09
C LEU A 91 26.48 17.28 28.38
N MET A 92 27.26 16.94 27.35
CA MET A 92 28.70 16.75 27.46
C MET A 92 29.52 18.03 27.34
N SER A 93 28.89 19.18 27.08
CA SER A 93 29.60 20.46 27.00
C SER A 93 29.92 20.98 28.41
N PRO A 94 31.09 21.61 28.60
CA PRO A 94 31.41 22.25 29.86
C PRO A 94 30.48 23.45 30.11
N LEU A 95 30.10 23.66 31.37
CA LEU A 95 29.41 24.86 31.81
C LEU A 95 30.31 26.09 31.60
N PRO A 96 29.73 27.24 31.20
CA PRO A 96 30.45 28.50 31.22
C PRO A 96 31.02 28.78 32.62
N ARG A 97 32.29 29.19 32.69
CA ARG A 97 32.99 29.50 33.95
C ARG A 97 32.92 31.00 34.24
N ALA A 98 32.69 31.34 35.50
CA ALA A 98 32.95 32.67 36.00
C ALA A 98 34.46 32.87 36.19
N TYR A 99 34.92 34.12 36.05
CA TYR A 99 36.32 34.48 36.25
C TYR A 99 36.39 35.69 37.19
N ASP A 100 37.29 35.62 38.16
CA ASP A 100 37.63 36.71 39.07
C ASP A 100 38.91 37.41 38.61
N GLU A 101 39.08 38.69 38.95
CA GLU A 101 40.31 39.43 38.68
C GLU A 101 41.39 39.05 39.70
N GLY A 102 42.35 38.23 39.28
CA GLY A 102 43.56 37.91 40.04
C GLY A 102 44.70 38.89 39.75
N GLN A 103 45.77 38.80 40.55
CA GLN A 103 46.97 39.65 40.42
C GLN A 103 47.64 39.58 39.03
N ASN A 104 47.36 38.53 38.25
CA ASN A 104 47.89 38.30 36.90
C ASN A 104 46.79 38.25 35.82
N GLY A 105 45.61 38.82 36.09
CA GLY A 105 44.45 38.82 35.17
C GLY A 105 43.33 37.87 35.58
N ALA A 106 42.41 37.58 34.66
CA ALA A 106 41.22 36.77 34.93
C ALA A 106 41.57 35.31 35.30
N VAL A 107 41.12 34.85 36.48
CA VAL A 107 41.31 33.48 36.99
C VAL A 107 39.93 32.84 37.16
N PRO A 108 39.70 31.61 36.68
CA PRO A 108 38.41 30.96 36.82
C PRO A 108 38.06 30.72 38.29
N CYS A 109 36.82 30.99 38.68
CA CYS A 109 36.36 30.82 40.06
C CYS A 109 36.30 29.34 40.49
N SER A 110 36.23 28.40 39.55
CA SER A 110 36.30 26.96 39.79
C SER A 110 37.48 26.33 39.05
N GLU A 111 38.24 25.48 39.74
CA GLU A 111 39.39 24.79 39.15
C GLU A 111 38.97 23.75 38.11
N GLU A 112 37.93 22.95 38.41
CA GLU A 112 37.43 21.93 37.49
C GLU A 112 36.25 22.44 36.65
N PRO A 113 36.26 22.18 35.32
CA PRO A 113 35.12 22.46 34.46
C PRO A 113 33.99 21.46 34.72
N MET A 114 32.87 21.94 35.26
CA MET A 114 31.67 21.13 35.42
C MET A 114 30.98 20.92 34.08
N LEU A 115 30.39 19.75 33.85
CA LEU A 115 29.62 19.47 32.63
C LEU A 115 28.14 19.80 32.83
N ILE A 116 27.46 20.27 31.78
CA ILE A 116 26.02 20.59 31.83
C ILE A 116 25.19 19.38 32.26
N GLY A 117 25.54 18.19 31.79
CA GLY A 117 24.87 16.92 32.08
C GLY A 117 25.53 16.10 33.17
N GLN A 118 26.27 16.71 34.10
CA GLN A 118 26.86 15.99 35.22
C GLN A 118 25.78 15.20 35.99
N GLY A 119 26.02 13.90 36.19
CA GLY A 119 25.07 12.96 36.83
C GLY A 119 23.98 12.39 35.89
N VAL A 120 23.85 12.92 34.67
CA VAL A 120 22.93 12.37 33.65
C VAL A 120 23.60 11.19 32.95
N ALA A 121 22.87 10.09 32.76
CA ALA A 121 23.35 8.94 31.98
C ALA A 121 23.28 9.24 30.47
N VAL A 122 24.13 10.15 29.98
CA VAL A 122 24.06 10.71 28.62
C VAL A 122 24.15 9.65 27.52
N ASP A 123 24.87 8.54 27.77
CA ASP A 123 25.00 7.42 26.83
C ASP A 123 23.71 6.62 26.62
N CYS A 124 22.75 6.70 27.56
CA CYS A 124 21.45 6.06 27.41
C CYS A 124 20.59 6.71 26.31
N LEU A 125 20.81 8.01 26.02
CA LEU A 125 20.05 8.75 25.01
C LEU A 125 20.25 8.19 23.58
N PRO A 126 21.48 8.07 23.05
CA PRO A 126 21.70 7.48 21.73
C PRO A 126 21.33 5.99 21.69
N GLN A 127 21.46 5.26 22.81
CA GLN A 127 21.03 3.86 22.87
C GLN A 127 19.51 3.73 22.75
N ALA A 128 18.74 4.53 23.49
CA ALA A 128 17.27 4.53 23.39
C ALA A 128 16.79 4.86 21.97
N ALA A 129 17.44 5.81 21.31
CA ALA A 129 17.19 6.15 19.91
C ALA A 129 17.51 4.99 18.95
N ALA A 130 18.63 4.29 19.16
CA ALA A 130 19.02 3.13 18.36
C ALA A 130 18.05 1.94 18.55
N ASP A 131 17.64 1.68 19.79
CA ASP A 131 16.65 0.65 20.12
C ASP A 131 15.30 0.92 19.44
N LEU A 132 14.80 2.17 19.53
CA LEU A 132 13.57 2.59 18.87
C LEU A 132 13.66 2.36 17.36
N LYS A 133 14.78 2.77 16.75
CA LYS A 133 15.02 2.57 15.32
C LYS A 133 14.95 1.09 14.93
N ALA A 134 15.69 0.23 15.62
CA ALA A 134 15.74 -1.19 15.32
C ALA A 134 14.35 -1.84 15.44
N ARG A 135 13.64 -1.54 16.52
CA ARG A 135 12.30 -2.09 16.78
C ARG A 135 11.25 -1.54 15.83
N LEU A 136 11.27 -0.25 15.50
CA LEU A 136 10.33 0.33 14.54
C LEU A 136 10.52 -0.26 13.14
N GLU A 137 11.76 -0.49 12.72
CA GLU A 137 12.03 -1.11 11.41
C GLU A 137 11.53 -2.57 11.36
N GLU A 138 11.85 -3.38 12.38
CA GLU A 138 11.49 -4.81 12.40
C GLU A 138 10.01 -5.07 12.73
N GLU A 139 9.45 -4.41 13.75
CA GLU A 139 8.10 -4.70 14.26
C GLU A 139 6.99 -4.00 13.47
N VAL A 140 7.30 -2.91 12.77
CA VAL A 140 6.29 -2.07 12.09
C VAL A 140 6.58 -1.92 10.61
N ILE A 141 7.72 -1.33 10.24
CA ILE A 141 7.98 -0.92 8.85
C ILE A 141 8.13 -2.13 7.92
N LYS A 142 8.87 -3.16 8.33
CA LYS A 142 9.07 -4.37 7.53
C LYS A 142 7.75 -5.12 7.26
N PRO A 143 6.88 -5.40 8.24
CA PRO A 143 5.54 -5.92 7.99
C PRO A 143 4.70 -5.07 7.03
N LEU A 144 4.71 -3.74 7.17
CA LEU A 144 4.03 -2.84 6.25
C LEU A 144 4.51 -3.01 4.80
N ARG A 145 5.82 -3.13 4.59
CA ARG A 145 6.41 -3.38 3.25
C ARG A 145 6.02 -4.74 2.68
N LEU A 146 5.94 -5.77 3.52
CA LEU A 146 5.48 -7.09 3.09
C LEU A 146 4.03 -7.03 2.60
N TRP A 147 3.15 -6.36 3.35
CA TRP A 147 1.77 -6.15 2.94
C TRP A 147 1.68 -5.38 1.61
N LEU A 148 2.44 -4.29 1.46
CA LEU A 148 2.49 -3.50 0.21
C LEU A 148 3.00 -4.32 -0.98
N THR A 149 3.93 -5.24 -0.74
CA THR A 149 4.46 -6.15 -1.76
C THR A 149 3.40 -7.14 -2.20
N ALA A 150 2.65 -7.74 -1.27
CA ALA A 150 1.54 -8.61 -1.64
C ALA A 150 0.39 -7.88 -2.34
N TYR A 151 0.07 -6.65 -1.92
CA TYR A 151 -0.88 -5.81 -2.66
C TYR A 151 -0.46 -5.64 -4.13
N LYS A 152 0.83 -5.36 -4.39
CA LYS A 152 1.33 -5.24 -5.77
C LYS A 152 1.13 -6.53 -6.57
N VAL A 153 1.43 -7.69 -5.97
CA VAL A 153 1.21 -9.00 -6.62
C VAL A 153 -0.28 -9.22 -6.94
N VAL A 154 -1.19 -8.82 -6.05
CA VAL A 154 -2.64 -8.92 -6.29
C VAL A 154 -3.10 -7.95 -7.37
N SER A 155 -2.58 -6.72 -7.39
CA SER A 155 -2.83 -5.73 -8.45
C SER A 155 -2.46 -6.28 -9.83
N ASP A 156 -1.28 -6.88 -9.96
CA ASP A 156 -0.81 -7.46 -11.23
C ASP A 156 -1.71 -8.64 -11.66
N ARG A 157 -2.20 -9.45 -10.70
CA ARG A 157 -3.15 -10.54 -10.98
C ARG A 157 -4.53 -10.02 -11.38
N MET A 158 -4.98 -8.93 -10.77
CA MET A 158 -6.26 -8.28 -11.07
C MET A 158 -6.29 -7.74 -12.51
N GLU A 159 -5.19 -7.15 -12.98
CA GLU A 159 -5.03 -6.72 -14.37
C GLU A 159 -5.09 -7.91 -15.35
N LYS A 160 -4.41 -9.02 -15.03
CA LYS A 160 -4.46 -10.25 -15.82
C LYS A 160 -5.87 -10.86 -15.87
N LEU A 161 -6.58 -10.83 -14.75
CA LEU A 161 -7.96 -11.31 -14.67
C LEU A 161 -8.89 -10.50 -15.58
N GLU A 162 -8.74 -9.17 -15.58
CA GLU A 162 -9.52 -8.30 -16.48
C GLU A 162 -9.20 -8.55 -17.95
N ALA A 163 -7.93 -8.78 -18.28
CA ALA A 163 -7.54 -9.18 -19.62
C ALA A 163 -8.18 -10.52 -20.06
N LEU A 164 -8.25 -11.52 -19.18
CA LEU A 164 -8.91 -12.79 -19.45
C LEU A 164 -10.42 -12.64 -19.58
N ARG A 165 -11.05 -11.78 -18.76
CA ARG A 165 -12.49 -11.46 -18.83
C ARG A 165 -12.86 -10.92 -20.22
N LEU A 166 -12.10 -9.95 -20.72
CA LEU A 166 -12.31 -9.37 -22.04
C LEU A 166 -12.08 -10.39 -23.18
N GLU A 167 -11.09 -11.28 -23.03
CA GLU A 167 -10.86 -12.36 -23.99
C GLU A 167 -12.02 -13.37 -23.99
N LEU A 168 -12.51 -13.76 -22.81
CA LEU A 168 -13.66 -14.64 -22.65
C LEU A 168 -14.90 -14.06 -23.33
N ASP A 169 -15.23 -12.79 -23.07
CA ASP A 169 -16.38 -12.12 -23.67
C ASP A 169 -16.26 -12.00 -25.20
N SER A 170 -15.06 -11.67 -25.71
CA SER A 170 -14.79 -11.65 -27.15
C SER A 170 -15.01 -13.02 -27.81
N ARG A 171 -14.59 -14.10 -27.14
CA ARG A 171 -14.78 -15.48 -27.62
C ARG A 171 -16.25 -15.90 -27.59
N ARG A 172 -16.98 -15.56 -26.53
CA ARG A 172 -18.43 -15.80 -26.43
C ARG A 172 -19.16 -15.20 -27.63
N ARG A 173 -18.93 -13.92 -27.93
CA ARG A 173 -19.52 -13.26 -29.11
C ARG A 173 -19.15 -13.93 -30.43
N THR A 174 -17.90 -14.39 -30.56
CA THR A 174 -17.44 -15.08 -31.78
C THR A 174 -18.18 -16.40 -31.97
N VAL A 175 -18.33 -17.17 -30.89
CA VAL A 175 -19.10 -18.41 -30.89
C VAL A 175 -20.57 -18.14 -31.21
N ASP A 176 -21.19 -17.15 -30.57
CA ASP A 176 -22.59 -16.77 -30.82
C ASP A 176 -22.80 -16.40 -32.30
N THR A 177 -21.92 -15.56 -32.86
CA THR A 177 -21.98 -15.17 -34.29
C THR A 177 -21.85 -16.36 -35.24
N LEU A 178 -21.00 -17.34 -34.91
CA LEU A 178 -20.84 -18.56 -35.71
C LEU A 178 -22.04 -19.50 -35.55
N GLY A 179 -22.63 -19.57 -34.35
CA GLY A 179 -23.87 -20.29 -34.08
C GLY A 179 -25.02 -19.74 -34.91
N ASP A 180 -25.23 -18.43 -34.89
CA ASP A 180 -26.24 -17.74 -35.70
C ASP A 180 -26.02 -17.98 -37.20
N LYS A 181 -24.75 -17.96 -37.66
CA LYS A 181 -24.42 -18.26 -39.06
C LYS A 181 -24.78 -19.70 -39.42
N LEU A 182 -24.46 -20.65 -38.56
CA LEU A 182 -24.76 -22.06 -38.76
C LEU A 182 -26.27 -22.30 -38.81
N GLU A 183 -27.04 -21.70 -37.90
CA GLU A 183 -28.50 -21.76 -37.87
C GLU A 183 -29.12 -21.17 -39.14
N ARG A 184 -28.63 -20.02 -39.61
CA ARG A 184 -29.06 -19.43 -40.89
C ARG A 184 -28.79 -20.35 -42.07
N LEU A 185 -27.60 -20.96 -42.15
CA LEU A 185 -27.30 -21.93 -43.20
C LEU A 185 -28.26 -23.12 -43.15
N HIS A 186 -28.55 -23.67 -41.98
CA HIS A 186 -29.54 -24.73 -41.83
C HIS A 186 -30.96 -24.33 -42.25
N SER A 187 -31.34 -23.06 -42.04
CA SER A 187 -32.67 -22.56 -42.42
C SER A 187 -32.85 -22.31 -43.93
N ILE A 188 -31.74 -22.14 -44.67
CA ILE A 188 -31.77 -21.86 -46.10
C ILE A 188 -31.85 -23.18 -46.87
N GLN A 189 -32.95 -23.40 -47.59
CA GLN A 189 -33.07 -24.57 -48.47
C GLN A 189 -32.16 -24.40 -49.70
N ALA A 190 -31.12 -25.23 -49.81
CA ALA A 190 -30.16 -25.15 -50.91
C ALA A 190 -30.78 -25.56 -52.26
N ASN A 191 -30.50 -24.79 -53.31
CA ASN A 191 -30.83 -25.18 -54.68
C ASN A 191 -30.06 -26.45 -55.09
N PRO A 192 -30.63 -27.34 -55.93
CA PRO A 192 -29.98 -28.60 -56.32
C PRO A 192 -28.58 -28.43 -56.91
N GLN A 193 -28.34 -27.35 -57.66
CA GLN A 193 -27.03 -27.02 -58.26
C GLN A 193 -26.01 -26.48 -57.24
N GLN A 194 -26.44 -25.99 -56.09
CA GLN A 194 -25.59 -25.40 -55.05
C GLN A 194 -25.46 -26.30 -53.81
N LYS A 195 -26.12 -27.45 -53.81
CA LYS A 195 -26.20 -28.36 -52.67
C LYS A 195 -24.82 -28.74 -52.12
N GLU A 196 -23.91 -29.15 -52.99
CA GLU A 196 -22.55 -29.56 -52.58
C GLU A 196 -21.77 -28.39 -51.95
N ARG A 197 -21.85 -27.19 -52.54
CA ARG A 197 -21.19 -25.99 -51.97
C ARG A 197 -21.77 -25.60 -50.62
N HIS A 198 -23.09 -25.71 -50.48
CA HIS A 198 -23.78 -25.41 -49.24
C HIS A 198 -23.39 -26.41 -48.13
N GLU A 199 -23.33 -27.71 -48.45
CA GLU A 199 -22.87 -28.75 -47.53
C GLU A 199 -21.42 -28.51 -47.08
N GLN A 200 -20.53 -28.15 -48.00
CA GLN A 200 -19.14 -27.79 -47.68
C GLN A 200 -19.04 -26.55 -46.78
N GLU A 201 -19.85 -25.50 -47.02
CA GLU A 201 -19.86 -24.31 -46.15
C GLU A 201 -20.38 -24.65 -44.75
N LEU A 202 -21.43 -25.47 -44.67
CA LEU A 202 -22.01 -25.93 -43.41
C LEU A 202 -20.98 -26.72 -42.59
N GLU A 203 -20.28 -27.66 -43.22
CA GLU A 203 -19.21 -28.42 -42.57
C GLU A 203 -18.07 -27.50 -42.09
N LYS A 204 -17.62 -26.56 -42.94
CA LYS A 204 -16.56 -25.60 -42.60
C LYS A 204 -16.95 -24.72 -41.40
N VAL A 205 -18.18 -24.19 -41.38
CA VAL A 205 -18.68 -23.37 -40.27
C VAL A 205 -18.82 -24.22 -39.01
N SER A 206 -19.31 -25.45 -39.12
CA SER A 206 -19.44 -26.40 -38.01
C SER A 206 -18.07 -26.73 -37.37
N GLN A 207 -17.07 -27.12 -38.16
CA GLN A 207 -15.72 -27.39 -37.67
C GLN A 207 -15.10 -26.14 -37.01
N THR A 208 -15.29 -24.97 -37.63
CA THR A 208 -14.80 -23.70 -37.07
C THR A 208 -15.47 -23.39 -35.73
N LEU A 209 -16.79 -23.56 -35.64
CA LEU A 209 -17.56 -23.35 -34.42
C LEU A 209 -17.07 -24.28 -33.30
N GLN A 210 -16.89 -25.57 -33.59
CA GLN A 210 -16.34 -26.53 -32.63
C GLN A 210 -14.96 -26.08 -32.11
N HIS A 211 -14.06 -25.69 -33.01
CA HIS A 211 -12.74 -25.22 -32.61
C HIS A 211 -12.79 -23.94 -31.76
N LYS A 212 -13.67 -22.99 -32.07
CA LYS A 212 -13.85 -21.78 -31.24
C LYS A 212 -14.49 -22.12 -29.89
N GLN A 213 -15.41 -23.08 -29.84
CA GLN A 213 -16.04 -23.56 -28.62
C GLN A 213 -15.01 -24.18 -27.66
N GLU A 214 -14.11 -25.02 -28.16
CA GLU A 214 -13.02 -25.57 -27.35
C GLU A 214 -12.13 -24.48 -26.75
N LYS A 215 -11.76 -23.48 -27.56
CA LYS A 215 -10.95 -22.36 -27.08
C LYS A 215 -11.71 -21.48 -26.08
N LEU A 216 -13.03 -21.31 -26.25
CA LEU A 216 -13.90 -20.65 -25.28
C LEU A 216 -13.89 -21.40 -23.94
N THR A 217 -14.07 -22.72 -23.96
CA THR A 217 -14.02 -23.57 -22.76
C THR A 217 -12.69 -23.44 -22.01
N ARG A 218 -11.56 -23.50 -22.73
CA ARG A 218 -10.22 -23.32 -22.12
C ARG A 218 -10.07 -21.95 -21.45
N THR A 219 -10.53 -20.89 -22.13
CA THR A 219 -10.46 -19.52 -21.61
C THR A 219 -11.38 -19.32 -20.40
N SER A 220 -12.57 -19.94 -20.43
CA SER A 220 -13.54 -19.93 -19.32
C SER A 220 -12.96 -20.57 -18.06
N ASN A 221 -12.32 -21.73 -18.19
CA ASN A 221 -11.66 -22.40 -17.07
C ASN A 221 -10.52 -21.55 -16.51
N ALA A 222 -9.64 -21.03 -17.38
CA ALA A 222 -8.54 -20.16 -16.97
C ALA A 222 -9.01 -18.89 -16.25
N TYR A 223 -10.13 -18.29 -16.70
CA TYR A 223 -10.75 -17.15 -16.03
C TYR A 223 -11.21 -17.53 -14.62
N ARG A 224 -11.97 -18.64 -14.47
CA ARG A 224 -12.47 -19.10 -13.16
C ARG A 224 -11.34 -19.40 -12.17
N ASP A 225 -10.28 -20.05 -12.63
CA ASP A 225 -9.14 -20.40 -11.78
C ASP A 225 -8.41 -19.14 -11.28
N LEU A 226 -8.18 -18.17 -12.17
CA LEU A 226 -7.54 -16.91 -11.79
C LEU A 226 -8.46 -16.05 -10.93
N GLU A 227 -9.76 -16.03 -11.21
CA GLU A 227 -10.78 -15.32 -10.44
C GLU A 227 -10.79 -15.81 -8.98
N GLN A 228 -10.82 -17.13 -8.78
CA GLN A 228 -10.77 -17.72 -7.45
C GLN A 228 -9.46 -17.40 -6.73
N THR A 229 -8.34 -17.43 -7.46
CA THR A 229 -7.01 -17.09 -6.91
C THR A 229 -6.94 -15.64 -6.46
N VAL A 230 -7.45 -14.71 -7.28
CA VAL A 230 -7.52 -13.27 -6.96
C VAL A 230 -8.43 -13.04 -5.76
N PHE A 231 -9.61 -13.65 -5.74
CA PHE A 231 -10.57 -13.55 -4.64
C PHE A 231 -9.93 -14.01 -3.31
N ASN A 232 -9.30 -15.19 -3.31
CA ASN A 232 -8.62 -15.72 -2.12
C ASN A 232 -7.49 -14.77 -1.65
N SER A 233 -6.71 -14.23 -2.59
CA SER A 233 -5.61 -13.32 -2.26
C SER A 233 -6.11 -11.98 -1.68
N LEU A 234 -7.17 -11.41 -2.26
CA LEU A 234 -7.81 -10.21 -1.74
C LEU A 234 -8.41 -10.44 -0.35
N ASN A 235 -9.08 -11.57 -0.15
CA ASN A 235 -9.65 -11.93 1.15
C ASN A 235 -8.57 -12.04 2.24
N THR A 236 -7.41 -12.63 1.92
CA THR A 236 -6.27 -12.65 2.83
C THR A 236 -5.75 -11.24 3.12
N LEU A 237 -5.51 -10.41 2.10
CA LEU A 237 -5.06 -9.03 2.29
C LEU A 237 -6.00 -8.21 3.17
N ILE A 238 -7.31 -8.34 2.96
CA ILE A 238 -8.34 -7.67 3.74
C ILE A 238 -8.31 -8.14 5.19
N LYS A 239 -8.20 -9.45 5.46
CA LYS A 239 -8.08 -9.97 6.83
C LYS A 239 -6.81 -9.46 7.52
N ASP A 240 -5.71 -9.41 6.79
CA ASP A 240 -4.43 -8.90 7.30
C ASP A 240 -4.51 -7.41 7.68
N THR A 241 -5.51 -6.66 7.17
CA THR A 241 -5.69 -5.26 7.58
C THR A 241 -6.05 -5.10 9.05
N GLY A 242 -6.63 -6.12 9.69
CA GLY A 242 -6.96 -6.09 11.12
C GLY A 242 -5.73 -5.89 12.01
N VAL A 243 -4.59 -6.45 11.61
CA VAL A 243 -3.32 -6.37 12.37
C VAL A 243 -2.65 -5.00 12.21
N LEU A 244 -3.05 -4.21 11.22
CA LEU A 244 -2.43 -2.89 10.95
C LEU A 244 -2.80 -1.84 11.99
N ARG A 245 -3.98 -1.98 12.61
CA ARG A 245 -4.33 -1.22 13.82
C ARG A 245 -3.29 -1.44 14.91
N ASP A 246 -2.87 -2.69 15.07
CA ASP A 246 -1.93 -3.07 16.12
C ASP A 246 -0.54 -2.52 15.81
N TYR A 247 -0.12 -2.42 14.54
CA TYR A 247 1.13 -1.74 14.16
C TYR A 247 1.16 -0.25 14.51
N THR A 248 0.02 0.45 14.40
CA THR A 248 -0.07 1.84 14.86
C THR A 248 0.09 1.91 16.38
N GLY A 249 -0.58 1.02 17.12
CA GLY A 249 -0.43 0.89 18.57
C GLY A 249 1.02 0.60 18.99
N ILE A 250 1.66 -0.38 18.34
CA ILE A 250 3.06 -0.74 18.56
C ILE A 250 3.96 0.47 18.28
N SER A 251 3.76 1.20 17.17
CA SER A 251 4.58 2.37 16.86
C SER A 251 4.51 3.45 17.95
N MET A 252 3.33 3.72 18.51
CA MET A 252 3.14 4.68 19.60
C MET A 252 3.76 4.18 20.91
N GLN A 253 3.61 2.89 21.20
CA GLN A 253 4.22 2.26 22.36
C GLN A 253 5.75 2.34 22.30
N LEU A 254 6.35 2.01 21.14
CA LEU A 254 7.79 2.12 20.92
C LEU A 254 8.30 3.55 21.15
N LEU A 255 7.55 4.55 20.65
CA LEU A 255 7.87 5.96 20.88
C LEU A 255 7.82 6.31 22.37
N GLN A 256 6.77 5.89 23.08
CA GLN A 256 6.64 6.11 24.52
C GLN A 256 7.81 5.48 25.29
N GLU A 257 8.17 4.24 24.98
CA GLU A 257 9.29 3.54 25.62
C GLU A 257 10.62 4.27 25.39
N CYS A 258 10.85 4.80 24.19
CA CYS A 258 12.02 5.62 23.89
C CYS A 258 12.09 6.88 24.76
N TYR A 259 10.97 7.61 24.88
CA TYR A 259 10.90 8.80 25.72
C TYR A 259 11.06 8.48 27.21
N GLN A 260 10.48 7.37 27.68
CA GLN A 260 10.61 6.92 29.06
C GLN A 260 12.05 6.54 29.41
N LYS A 261 12.73 5.77 28.54
CA LYS A 261 14.15 5.47 28.68
C LYS A 261 14.98 6.75 28.70
N SER A 262 14.70 7.68 27.79
CA SER A 262 15.40 8.97 27.74
C SER A 262 15.20 9.80 29.01
N HIS A 263 13.99 9.82 29.56
CA HIS A 263 13.68 10.50 30.82
C HIS A 263 14.40 9.87 32.01
N SER A 264 14.46 8.54 32.10
CA SER A 264 15.18 7.86 33.19
C SER A 264 16.66 8.18 33.27
N ALA A 265 17.28 8.61 32.15
CA ALA A 265 18.67 9.06 32.13
C ALA A 265 18.90 10.33 32.98
N PHE A 266 17.86 11.13 33.21
CA PHE A 266 17.92 12.32 34.07
C PHE A 266 17.59 12.02 35.53
N SER A 267 16.88 10.93 35.82
CA SER A 267 16.53 10.54 37.19
C SER A 267 17.73 10.07 38.01
N THR A 268 18.84 9.71 37.36
CA THR A 268 20.11 9.38 38.03
C THR A 268 20.93 10.60 38.40
N ALA A 269 20.56 11.79 37.90
CA ALA A 269 21.27 13.01 38.21
C ALA A 269 21.05 13.33 39.68
N THR A 270 22.11 13.24 40.48
CA THR A 270 22.13 13.85 41.80
C THR A 270 21.81 15.33 41.60
N PRO A 271 20.78 15.88 42.27
CA PRO A 271 20.52 17.31 42.21
C PRO A 271 21.83 18.03 42.52
N LEU A 272 22.21 19.00 41.68
CA LEU A 272 23.31 19.91 41.98
C LEU A 272 22.87 20.78 43.17
N LEU A 273 23.02 20.20 44.37
CA LEU A 273 22.48 20.67 45.65
C LEU A 273 22.99 22.07 46.06
N GLU A 274 24.01 22.59 45.37
CA GLU A 274 24.62 23.89 45.66
C GLU A 274 24.23 25.00 44.65
N TYR A 275 23.52 24.65 43.58
CA TYR A 275 22.96 25.67 42.70
C TYR A 275 21.64 26.16 43.30
N ASN A 276 21.73 27.23 44.11
CA ASN A 276 20.58 28.06 44.47
C ASN A 276 19.99 28.67 43.19
N SER A 277 19.19 27.88 42.47
CA SER A 277 18.61 28.34 41.22
C SER A 277 17.68 29.51 41.53
N THR A 278 18.00 30.69 41.00
CA THR A 278 17.12 31.86 41.07
C THR A 278 15.72 31.55 40.53
N SER A 279 15.58 30.54 39.66
CA SER A 279 14.28 30.06 39.17
C SER A 279 13.42 29.44 40.26
N GLU A 280 14.01 28.74 41.24
CA GLU A 280 13.27 28.08 42.33
C GLU A 280 12.79 29.13 43.34
N ASN A 281 13.60 30.16 43.59
CA ASN A 281 13.19 31.34 44.36
C ASN A 281 12.10 32.17 43.67
N LEU A 282 12.12 32.28 42.33
CA LEU A 282 11.05 32.96 41.56
C LEU A 282 9.75 32.17 41.53
N PHE A 283 9.82 30.83 41.42
CA PHE A 283 8.63 29.98 41.44
C PHE A 283 7.99 29.97 42.83
N ASN A 284 8.80 29.87 43.89
CA ASN A 284 8.33 29.97 45.27
C ASN A 284 7.78 31.37 45.63
N GLN A 285 8.33 32.46 45.06
CA GLN A 285 7.74 33.79 45.21
C GLN A 285 6.37 33.92 44.51
N HIS A 286 6.15 33.25 43.38
CA HIS A 286 4.86 33.27 42.69
C HIS A 286 3.79 32.38 43.35
N SER A 287 4.20 31.28 43.99
CA SER A 287 3.26 30.42 44.75
C SER A 287 2.63 31.14 45.95
N HIS A 288 3.27 32.20 46.47
CA HIS A 288 2.70 33.02 47.56
C HIS A 288 1.59 33.98 47.14
N TYR A 289 1.37 34.21 45.83
CA TYR A 289 0.30 35.09 45.33
C TYR A 289 -0.96 34.36 44.84
N HIS A 290 -0.97 33.02 44.85
CA HIS A 290 -2.10 32.23 44.32
C HIS A 290 -3.14 31.76 45.35
N ASN A 291 -3.14 32.32 46.57
CA ASN A 291 -4.25 32.17 47.52
C ASN A 291 -5.36 33.24 47.33
N MET A 292 -5.35 33.98 46.22
CA MET A 292 -6.53 34.74 45.80
C MET A 292 -7.48 33.77 45.07
N GLU A 293 -8.63 33.57 45.70
CA GLU A 293 -9.84 32.87 45.27
C GLU A 293 -10.02 32.78 43.74
N PRO A 294 -10.42 31.62 43.18
CA PRO A 294 -10.57 31.43 41.74
C PRO A 294 -11.82 32.15 41.25
N THR A 295 -11.70 33.45 40.99
CA THR A 295 -12.64 34.13 40.10
C THR A 295 -12.49 33.53 38.72
N GLN A 296 -13.60 33.01 38.21
CA GLN A 296 -13.73 32.30 36.94
C GLN A 296 -12.95 33.01 35.83
N SER A 297 -11.91 32.36 35.33
CA SER A 297 -11.07 32.88 34.25
C SER A 297 -11.92 33.15 32.99
N GLU A 298 -12.08 34.43 32.64
CA GLU A 298 -12.74 34.89 31.39
C GLU A 298 -12.17 34.25 30.12
N ARG A 299 -10.93 33.73 30.18
CA ARG A 299 -10.31 32.97 29.07
C ARG A 299 -11.04 31.66 28.75
N GLY A 300 -11.68 31.03 29.73
CA GLY A 300 -12.48 29.82 29.52
C GLY A 300 -13.76 30.08 28.72
N MET A 301 -14.34 31.28 28.86
CA MET A 301 -15.57 31.68 28.15
C MET A 301 -15.31 31.99 26.68
N ILE A 302 -14.19 32.62 26.35
CA ILE A 302 -13.84 33.00 24.97
C ILE A 302 -13.52 31.77 24.11
N VAL A 303 -12.83 30.77 24.67
CA VAL A 303 -12.51 29.51 23.95
C VAL A 303 -13.79 28.68 23.70
N ARG A 304 -14.75 28.72 24.62
CA ARG A 304 -16.06 28.05 24.44
C ARG A 304 -16.91 28.73 23.37
N GLN A 305 -16.96 30.06 23.34
CA GLN A 305 -17.67 30.83 22.29
C GLN A 305 -17.08 30.65 20.89
N LEU A 306 -15.75 30.51 20.76
CA LEU A 306 -15.10 30.28 19.46
C LEU A 306 -15.29 28.85 18.95
N THR A 307 -15.44 27.87 19.84
CA THR A 307 -15.66 26.47 19.47
C THR A 307 -17.12 26.20 19.08
N GLU A 308 -18.09 26.87 19.72
CA GLU A 308 -19.52 26.77 19.37
C GLU A 308 -19.86 27.42 18.02
N ARG A 309 -19.06 28.40 17.55
CA ARG A 309 -19.29 29.05 16.24
C ARG A 309 -18.80 28.23 15.03
N ALA A 310 -17.96 27.22 15.25
CA ALA A 310 -17.42 26.37 14.20
C ALA A 310 -18.29 25.15 13.85
N GLN A 311 -19.36 24.88 14.61
CA GLN A 311 -20.26 23.73 14.40
C GLN A 311 -21.60 24.07 13.70
N GLN A 312 -21.78 25.28 13.18
CA GLN A 312 -22.97 25.55 12.36
C GLN A 312 -22.78 25.02 10.93
N PRO A 313 -23.64 24.09 10.45
CA PRO A 313 -23.61 23.66 9.06
C PRO A 313 -24.06 24.81 8.15
N ALA A 314 -23.22 25.15 7.17
CA ALA A 314 -23.52 26.17 6.18
C ALA A 314 -24.78 25.79 5.37
N PRO A 315 -25.79 26.68 5.26
CA PRO A 315 -26.96 26.43 4.41
C PRO A 315 -26.57 26.46 2.93
N GLY A 316 -27.20 25.56 2.17
CA GLY A 316 -26.83 25.16 0.83
C GLY A 316 -26.69 26.30 -0.18
N ARG A 317 -25.69 26.14 -1.05
CA ARG A 317 -25.53 26.95 -2.26
C ARG A 317 -25.90 26.10 -3.48
N LEU A 318 -27.09 26.37 -3.99
CA LEU A 318 -27.60 25.93 -5.29
C LEU A 318 -26.91 26.69 -6.44
N ASN A 319 -26.81 26.00 -7.59
CA ASN A 319 -26.63 26.50 -8.95
C ASN A 319 -25.31 27.16 -9.39
N SER A 320 -24.63 26.53 -10.35
CA SER A 320 -24.70 26.88 -11.80
C SER A 320 -23.74 25.91 -12.52
N GLY A 321 -24.17 25.07 -13.46
CA GLY A 321 -24.74 25.52 -14.73
C GLY A 321 -23.64 26.12 -15.59
N LYS A 322 -22.82 25.28 -16.24
CA LYS A 322 -21.95 25.74 -17.33
C LYS A 322 -21.78 24.65 -18.38
N ASP A 323 -22.71 24.71 -19.32
CA ASP A 323 -22.59 24.15 -20.66
C ASP A 323 -21.30 24.63 -21.31
N VAL A 324 -20.50 23.69 -21.80
CA VAL A 324 -19.55 23.94 -22.88
C VAL A 324 -19.84 22.91 -23.96
N ALA A 325 -20.72 23.33 -24.86
CA ALA A 325 -20.78 22.84 -26.23
C ALA A 325 -19.47 23.18 -26.93
N GLY A 326 -18.88 22.24 -27.68
CA GLY A 326 -17.67 22.57 -28.43
C GLY A 326 -16.91 21.44 -29.12
N GLY A 327 -17.58 20.66 -29.98
CA GLY A 327 -17.03 20.40 -31.30
C GLY A 327 -16.08 19.21 -31.54
N ARG A 328 -16.23 18.67 -32.77
CA ARG A 328 -15.42 17.68 -33.51
C ARG A 328 -15.70 16.23 -33.09
N GLY A 329 -16.50 15.45 -33.82
CA GLY A 329 -16.62 15.39 -35.28
C GLY A 329 -15.49 14.52 -35.84
N ALA A 330 -15.61 13.21 -35.68
CA ALA A 330 -14.85 12.21 -36.42
C ALA A 330 -15.75 10.96 -36.56
N VAL A 331 -16.69 11.03 -37.49
CA VAL A 331 -17.43 9.86 -37.97
C VAL A 331 -16.48 9.10 -38.88
N MET A 332 -15.77 8.11 -38.33
CA MET A 332 -15.08 7.11 -39.14
C MET A 332 -16.09 6.01 -39.46
N TYR A 333 -16.67 6.06 -40.65
CA TYR A 333 -17.25 4.88 -41.29
C TYR A 333 -16.08 3.93 -41.58
N ALA A 334 -15.91 2.92 -40.73
CA ALA A 334 -15.13 1.75 -41.08
C ALA A 334 -16.09 0.76 -41.74
N ASP A 335 -15.98 0.70 -43.06
CA ASP A 335 -16.59 -0.29 -43.93
C ASP A 335 -16.28 -1.71 -43.42
N ALA A 336 -17.33 -2.52 -43.31
CA ALA A 336 -17.26 -3.90 -42.87
C ALA A 336 -16.83 -4.78 -44.05
N GLY A 337 -15.55 -4.69 -44.40
CA GLY A 337 -14.90 -5.63 -45.29
C GLY A 337 -14.86 -7.01 -44.65
N LEU A 338 -15.62 -7.95 -45.22
CA LEU A 338 -15.48 -9.39 -45.02
C LEU A 338 -14.06 -9.80 -45.45
N ASP A 339 -13.12 -9.73 -44.51
CA ASP A 339 -11.77 -10.25 -44.66
C ASP A 339 -11.81 -11.78 -44.47
N GLU A 340 -11.96 -12.49 -45.60
CA GLU A 340 -11.50 -13.87 -45.77
C GLU A 340 -9.97 -13.93 -45.61
N GLY A 341 -9.52 -13.68 -44.39
CA GLY A 341 -8.13 -13.89 -44.00
C GLY A 341 -7.85 -15.39 -43.97
N GLY A 342 -7.26 -15.90 -45.05
CA GLY A 342 -6.72 -17.24 -45.16
C GLY A 342 -5.84 -17.56 -43.95
N ASP A 343 -6.28 -18.57 -43.20
CA ASP A 343 -5.51 -19.21 -42.14
C ASP A 343 -4.34 -19.89 -42.85
N ALA A 344 -3.18 -19.23 -42.86
CA ALA A 344 -1.93 -19.84 -43.27
C ALA A 344 -1.66 -20.99 -42.30
N GLY A 345 -2.02 -22.19 -42.73
CA GLY A 345 -1.72 -23.44 -42.05
C GLY A 345 -0.22 -23.53 -41.80
N GLY A 346 0.18 -23.20 -40.58
CA GLY A 346 1.44 -23.62 -40.00
C GLY A 346 1.41 -25.14 -39.88
N SER A 347 1.85 -25.80 -40.95
CA SER A 347 2.25 -27.19 -40.94
C SER A 347 3.23 -27.39 -39.78
N TYR A 348 2.84 -28.19 -38.79
CA TYR A 348 3.76 -28.70 -37.80
C TYR A 348 4.76 -29.61 -38.54
N GLY A 349 5.91 -29.04 -38.88
CA GLY A 349 7.07 -29.77 -39.32
C GLY A 349 7.48 -30.76 -38.24
N ILE A 350 7.51 -32.04 -38.63
CA ILE A 350 8.20 -33.11 -37.93
C ILE A 350 9.68 -32.72 -37.88
N ASP A 351 10.15 -32.26 -36.73
CA ASP A 351 11.58 -32.11 -36.44
C ASP A 351 12.22 -33.50 -36.42
N GLN A 352 12.94 -33.82 -37.50
CA GLN A 352 13.90 -34.91 -37.49
C GLN A 352 15.06 -34.52 -36.57
N HIS A 353 15.15 -35.23 -35.45
CA HIS A 353 16.30 -35.19 -34.56
C HIS A 353 17.61 -35.52 -35.31
N GLN A 354 18.51 -34.55 -35.34
CA GLN A 354 19.94 -34.76 -35.59
C GLN A 354 20.66 -34.76 -34.23
N PRO A 355 21.51 -35.76 -33.91
CA PRO A 355 22.11 -35.89 -32.58
C PRO A 355 23.35 -34.99 -32.43
N GLY A 356 23.29 -34.03 -31.50
CA GLY A 356 24.43 -33.24 -31.02
C GLY A 356 24.95 -33.75 -29.68
N PRO A 357 26.20 -33.40 -29.29
CA PRO A 357 27.01 -34.17 -28.34
C PRO A 357 26.53 -34.05 -26.90
N GLY A 358 26.60 -35.18 -26.19
CA GLY A 358 26.05 -35.42 -24.87
C GLY A 358 26.59 -34.51 -23.78
N TYR A 359 25.65 -33.94 -23.02
CA TYR A 359 25.88 -33.50 -21.65
C TYR A 359 25.56 -34.66 -20.69
N PRO A 360 26.32 -34.83 -19.59
CA PRO A 360 26.04 -35.87 -18.61
C PRO A 360 24.72 -35.61 -17.89
N ASP A 361 23.90 -36.67 -17.81
CA ASP A 361 22.61 -36.72 -17.12
C ASP A 361 22.72 -36.24 -15.67
N VAL A 362 22.00 -35.16 -15.36
CA VAL A 362 21.69 -34.77 -13.99
C VAL A 362 20.31 -35.35 -13.66
N PRO A 363 20.17 -36.17 -12.61
CA PRO A 363 18.90 -36.80 -12.28
C PRO A 363 17.83 -35.75 -11.95
N PRO A 364 16.57 -35.97 -12.37
CA PRO A 364 15.48 -35.04 -12.09
C PRO A 364 15.20 -35.01 -10.59
N VAL A 365 15.35 -33.84 -9.99
CA VAL A 365 14.87 -33.57 -8.63
C VAL A 365 13.35 -33.51 -8.67
N SER A 366 12.70 -34.59 -8.25
CA SER A 366 11.27 -34.67 -7.97
C SER A 366 10.95 -33.79 -6.76
N LEU A 367 10.44 -32.59 -7.02
CA LEU A 367 9.84 -31.75 -5.98
C LEU A 367 8.45 -32.31 -5.62
N PRO A 368 8.17 -32.58 -4.33
CA PRO A 368 6.87 -33.08 -3.91
C PRO A 368 5.80 -32.00 -4.10
N ALA A 369 4.70 -32.39 -4.75
CA ALA A 369 3.46 -31.63 -4.76
C ALA A 369 2.88 -31.60 -3.35
N GLY A 370 3.20 -30.55 -2.59
CA GLY A 370 2.72 -30.37 -1.24
C GLY A 370 2.58 -28.89 -0.91
N VAL A 371 1.33 -28.45 -0.75
CA VAL A 371 0.87 -27.27 0.00
C VAL A 371 1.69 -25.99 -0.26
N MET A 372 1.13 -25.06 -1.04
CA MET A 372 1.59 -23.66 -1.00
C MET A 372 1.37 -23.11 0.41
N ALA A 373 2.36 -23.31 1.28
CA ALA A 373 2.39 -22.74 2.61
C ALA A 373 2.34 -21.23 2.46
N ASN A 374 1.36 -20.62 3.12
CA ASN A 374 1.19 -19.19 3.15
C ASN A 374 2.49 -18.57 3.72
N PRO A 375 3.25 -17.75 2.96
CA PRO A 375 4.51 -17.19 3.43
C PRO A 375 4.35 -16.30 4.67
N TYR A 376 3.11 -15.92 5.01
CA TYR A 376 2.78 -15.18 6.22
C TYR A 376 2.71 -16.04 7.48
N GLN A 377 2.54 -17.36 7.37
CA GLN A 377 2.38 -18.23 8.54
C GLN A 377 3.68 -18.32 9.39
N ALA A 378 4.84 -18.16 8.74
CA ALA A 378 6.14 -18.10 9.42
C ALA A 378 6.38 -16.79 10.18
N ALA A 379 5.76 -15.69 9.77
CA ALA A 379 5.91 -14.40 10.44
C ALA A 379 5.17 -14.34 11.80
N TYR A 380 4.10 -15.13 11.95
CA TYR A 380 3.33 -15.19 13.21
C TYR A 380 3.94 -16.12 14.27
N GLN A 381 4.88 -17.02 13.91
CA GLN A 381 5.42 -18.01 14.85
C GLN A 381 6.74 -17.61 15.54
N HIS A 382 7.40 -16.52 15.13
CA HIS A 382 8.74 -16.18 15.64
C HIS A 382 8.87 -14.73 16.18
N GLY A 383 7.86 -14.25 16.91
CA GLY A 383 8.00 -13.05 17.74
C GLY A 383 8.69 -13.37 19.07
N PRO A 384 9.78 -12.68 19.47
CA PRO A 384 10.47 -12.90 20.73
C PRO A 384 9.74 -12.19 21.86
N SER A 385 8.51 -12.58 22.16
CA SER A 385 7.73 -12.15 23.33
C SER A 385 6.43 -12.94 23.37
N GLY A 386 6.31 -13.90 24.29
CA GLY A 386 5.09 -14.66 24.55
C GLY A 386 3.97 -13.84 25.20
N ARG A 387 3.61 -12.68 24.62
CA ARG A 387 2.36 -11.98 24.92
C ARG A 387 1.41 -12.21 23.74
N TYR A 388 0.62 -13.27 23.83
CA TYR A 388 -0.61 -13.38 23.07
C TYR A 388 -1.54 -12.25 23.51
N MET A 389 -1.48 -11.10 22.84
CA MET A 389 -2.59 -10.15 22.85
C MET A 389 -3.63 -10.63 21.84
N THR A 390 -4.30 -11.73 22.17
CA THR A 390 -5.62 -12.01 21.59
C THR A 390 -6.58 -11.01 22.19
N SER A 391 -6.61 -9.80 21.63
CA SER A 391 -7.75 -8.93 21.84
C SER A 391 -8.97 -9.70 21.35
N PRO A 392 -10.01 -9.93 22.17
CA PRO A 392 -11.21 -10.59 21.69
C PRO A 392 -11.72 -9.78 20.49
N ALA A 393 -11.91 -10.46 19.36
CA ALA A 393 -12.55 -9.84 18.21
C ALA A 393 -13.86 -9.21 18.68
N PRO A 394 -14.19 -7.97 18.27
CA PRO A 394 -15.43 -7.34 18.67
C PRO A 394 -16.60 -8.26 18.30
N SER A 395 -17.44 -8.58 19.28
CA SER A 395 -18.57 -9.53 19.20
C SER A 395 -19.62 -9.18 18.12
N ALA A 396 -19.43 -8.09 17.39
CA ALA A 396 -20.29 -7.65 16.28
C ALA A 396 -20.10 -8.46 14.97
N TRP A 397 -19.12 -9.36 14.89
CA TRP A 397 -18.87 -10.18 13.69
C TRP A 397 -19.28 -11.66 13.82
N GLN A 398 -19.87 -12.06 14.95
CA GLN A 398 -20.44 -13.39 15.11
C GLN A 398 -21.95 -13.34 14.90
N THR A 399 -22.41 -14.12 13.92
CA THR A 399 -23.77 -14.64 13.72
C THR A 399 -24.89 -13.67 13.31
N GLN A 400 -25.11 -13.56 11.99
CA GLN A 400 -26.44 -13.79 11.44
C GLN A 400 -26.37 -15.02 10.50
N PRO A 401 -27.16 -16.08 10.73
CA PRO A 401 -27.31 -17.14 9.74
C PRO A 401 -28.06 -16.58 8.53
N ALA A 402 -27.48 -16.76 7.34
CA ALA A 402 -28.17 -16.50 6.08
C ALA A 402 -29.39 -17.43 6.00
N GLN A 403 -30.59 -16.85 6.00
CA GLN A 403 -31.79 -17.54 5.56
C GLN A 403 -31.73 -17.60 4.03
N TYR A 404 -31.65 -18.82 3.49
CA TYR A 404 -31.81 -19.11 2.07
C TYR A 404 -33.28 -19.25 1.72
#